data_AF-A0A4Y1YPA0-F1
#
_entry.id   AF-A0A4Y1YPA0-F1
#
_cell.length_a   1.000
_cell.length_b   1.000
_cell.length_c   1.000
_cell.angle_alpha   90.00
_cell.angle_beta   90.00
_cell.angle_gamma   90.00
#
_symmetry.space_group_name_H-M   'P 1'
#
loop_
_entity.id
_entity.type
_entity.pdbx_description
1 polymer ?
#
loop_
_entity_poly.entity_id
_entity_poly.type
_entity_poly.pdbx_seq_one_letter_code
_entity_poly.pdbx_strand_id
1 'polypeptide(L)'
;MTTIQRLPRLLLIEDSPARIEQFRQWVPESMVLVTVTSAGRAIGILQRSDPFDYAGIMLDHDLQQQIANPGELALSGMDVVNTLVTRISYEIPVLLHSISPAGVASMRRKLEAASFDVTAIPMTQLVHAQFKLWLSDVLELWNIREEIAREN
;
A
#
# COMPACT_ATOMS: atom_id res chain seq x y z
N MET A 1 -15.62 -13.73 -25.57
CA MET A 1 -14.46 -12.84 -25.34
C MET A 1 -13.75 -13.37 -24.11
N THR A 2 -12.49 -13.80 -24.23
CA THR A 2 -11.67 -14.14 -23.07
C THR A 2 -11.29 -12.85 -22.38
N THR A 3 -11.99 -12.52 -21.30
CA THR A 3 -11.57 -11.47 -20.36
C THR A 3 -10.21 -11.87 -19.82
N ILE A 4 -9.16 -11.11 -20.18
CA ILE A 4 -7.85 -11.27 -19.58
C ILE A 4 -8.00 -10.89 -18.12
N GLN A 5 -7.89 -11.86 -17.21
CA GLN A 5 -7.93 -11.59 -15.78
C GLN A 5 -6.75 -10.69 -15.41
N ARG A 6 -7.04 -9.49 -14.89
CA ARG A 6 -6.00 -8.57 -14.43
C ARG A 6 -5.36 -9.15 -13.18
N LEU A 7 -4.02 -9.21 -13.17
CA LEU A 7 -3.31 -9.59 -11.96
C LEU A 7 -3.51 -8.51 -10.89
N PRO A 8 -3.75 -8.90 -9.62
CA PRO A 8 -3.84 -7.97 -8.50
C PRO A 8 -2.53 -7.17 -8.37
N ARG A 9 -2.67 -5.86 -8.19
CA ARG A 9 -1.54 -4.92 -8.04
C ARG A 9 -1.39 -4.51 -6.58
N LEU A 10 -0.22 -4.69 -6.01
CA LEU A 10 0.14 -4.22 -4.69
C LEU A 10 0.96 -2.94 -4.81
N LEU A 11 0.53 -1.86 -4.16
CA LEU A 11 1.31 -0.63 -4.09
C LEU A 11 2.21 -0.66 -2.85
N LEU A 12 3.51 -0.65 -3.03
CA LEU A 12 4.50 -0.50 -1.95
C LEU A 12 5.08 0.91 -1.96
N ILE A 13 4.95 1.62 -0.84
CA ILE A 13 5.51 2.94 -0.62
C ILE A 13 6.57 2.80 0.48
N GLU A 14 7.83 2.74 0.05
CA GLU A 14 9.00 2.40 0.87
C GLU A 14 10.25 2.94 0.17
N ASP A 15 11.16 3.56 0.91
CA ASP A 15 12.34 4.22 0.36
C ASP A 15 13.65 3.43 0.54
N SER A 16 13.63 2.40 1.40
CA SER A 16 14.80 1.55 1.65
C SER A 16 14.94 0.44 0.60
N PRO A 17 16.01 0.41 -0.21
CA PRO A 17 16.22 -0.65 -1.19
C PRO A 17 16.20 -2.06 -0.61
N ALA A 18 16.76 -2.24 0.59
CA ALA A 18 16.82 -3.53 1.26
C ALA A 18 15.41 -4.03 1.64
N ARG A 19 14.55 -3.14 2.14
CA ARG A 19 13.17 -3.50 2.50
C ARG A 19 12.30 -3.74 1.26
N ILE A 20 12.49 -2.94 0.20
CA ILE A 20 11.82 -3.17 -1.08
C ILE A 20 12.16 -4.56 -1.63
N GLU A 21 13.43 -4.93 -1.59
CA GLU A 21 13.87 -6.25 -2.06
C GLU A 21 13.31 -7.38 -1.18
N GLN A 22 13.26 -7.18 0.14
CA GLN A 22 12.61 -8.10 1.07
C GLN A 22 11.13 -8.33 0.70
N PHE A 23 10.35 -7.28 0.46
CA PHE A 23 8.96 -7.41 0.01
C PHE A 23 8.87 -8.09 -1.36
N ARG A 24 9.75 -7.76 -2.30
CA ARG A 24 9.78 -8.38 -3.63
C ARG A 24 9.95 -9.89 -3.56
N GLN A 25 10.78 -10.38 -2.64
CA GLN A 25 10.99 -11.82 -2.42
C GLN A 25 9.80 -12.51 -1.75
N TRP A 26 8.98 -11.77 -1.01
CA TRP A 26 7.82 -12.32 -0.31
C TRP A 26 6.52 -12.26 -1.12
N VAL A 27 6.42 -11.31 -2.05
CA VAL A 27 5.25 -11.18 -2.93
C VAL A 27 5.27 -12.33 -3.96
N PRO A 28 4.18 -13.10 -4.10
CA PRO A 28 4.11 -14.19 -5.07
C PRO A 28 4.02 -13.66 -6.51
N GLU A 29 4.48 -14.47 -7.48
CA GLU A 29 4.47 -14.14 -8.91
C GLU A 29 3.06 -13.90 -9.49
N SER A 30 2.02 -14.36 -8.79
CA SER A 30 0.62 -14.12 -9.13
C SER A 30 0.13 -12.69 -8.84
N MET A 31 0.98 -11.82 -8.27
CA MET A 31 0.68 -10.43 -7.98
C MET A 31 1.75 -9.51 -8.58
N VAL A 32 1.36 -8.29 -8.91
CA VAL A 32 2.29 -7.27 -9.40
C VAL A 32 2.64 -6.32 -8.27
N LEU A 33 3.91 -6.29 -7.87
CA LEU A 33 4.43 -5.32 -6.90
C LEU A 33 4.82 -4.00 -7.59
N VAL A 34 4.06 -2.94 -7.32
CA VAL A 34 4.33 -1.57 -7.79
C VAL A 34 5.07 -0.81 -6.69
N THR A 35 6.35 -0.51 -6.90
CA THR A 35 7.20 0.12 -5.89
C THR A 35 7.32 1.63 -6.11
N VAL A 36 7.14 2.41 -5.05
CA VAL A 36 7.28 3.87 -5.04
C VAL A 36 8.18 4.29 -3.89
N THR A 37 9.23 5.03 -4.22
CA THR A 37 10.34 5.27 -3.29
C THR A 37 10.35 6.64 -2.62
N SER A 38 9.37 7.49 -2.92
CA SER A 38 9.24 8.81 -2.28
C SER A 38 7.78 9.19 -2.06
N ALA A 39 7.53 10.00 -1.04
CA ALA A 39 6.20 10.50 -0.72
C ALA A 39 5.60 11.32 -1.88
N GLY A 40 6.38 12.19 -2.51
CA GLY A 40 5.91 13.02 -3.63
C GLY A 40 5.47 12.19 -4.84
N ARG A 41 6.25 11.15 -5.19
CA ARG A 41 5.89 10.20 -6.25
C ARG A 41 4.62 9.42 -5.91
N ALA A 42 4.49 8.98 -4.65
CA ALA A 42 3.32 8.26 -4.18
C ALA A 42 2.05 9.11 -4.30
N ILE A 43 2.10 10.36 -3.83
CA ILE A 43 1.00 11.32 -3.96
C ILE A 43 0.62 11.51 -5.43
N GLY A 44 1.60 11.73 -6.31
CA GLY A 44 1.33 11.90 -7.73
C GLY A 44 0.66 10.69 -8.37
N ILE A 45 1.10 9.48 -8.03
CA ILE A 45 0.49 8.23 -8.50
C ILE A 45 -0.96 8.13 -8.00
N LEU A 46 -1.18 8.25 -6.69
CA LEU A 46 -2.51 8.14 -6.08
C LEU A 46 -3.51 9.17 -6.64
N GLN A 47 -3.06 10.39 -6.96
CA GLN A 47 -3.92 11.42 -7.56
C GLN A 47 -4.44 11.06 -8.97
N ARG A 48 -3.79 10.13 -9.66
CA ARG A 48 -4.15 9.69 -11.01
C ARG A 48 -4.71 8.27 -11.08
N SER A 49 -4.71 7.56 -9.96
CA SER A 49 -5.22 6.19 -9.87
C SER A 49 -6.74 6.17 -9.80
N ASP A 50 -7.31 5.11 -10.36
CA ASP A 50 -8.71 4.75 -10.08
C ASP A 50 -8.86 4.30 -8.61
N PRO A 51 -10.03 4.50 -7.96
CA PRO A 51 -10.21 4.15 -6.55
C PRO A 51 -9.96 2.67 -6.21
N PHE A 52 -10.00 1.79 -7.22
CA PHE A 52 -9.82 0.35 -7.12
C PHE A 52 -8.59 -0.17 -7.90
N ASP A 53 -7.66 0.72 -8.26
CA ASP A 53 -6.51 0.34 -9.12
C ASP A 53 -5.58 -0.70 -8.48
N TYR A 54 -5.57 -0.76 -7.15
CA TYR A 54 -4.72 -1.60 -6.33
C TYR A 54 -5.56 -2.58 -5.52
N ALA A 55 -5.04 -3.80 -5.38
CA ALA A 55 -5.63 -4.83 -4.52
C ALA A 55 -5.32 -4.57 -3.04
N GLY A 56 -4.15 -4.00 -2.74
CA GLY A 56 -3.71 -3.64 -1.40
C GLY A 56 -2.58 -2.61 -1.44
N ILE A 57 -2.42 -1.84 -0.36
CA ILE A 57 -1.43 -0.77 -0.23
C ILE A 57 -0.56 -1.02 1.01
N MET A 58 0.76 -0.90 0.86
CA MET A 58 1.75 -0.98 1.94
C MET A 58 2.48 0.36 2.08
N LEU A 59 2.61 0.87 3.30
CA LEU A 59 3.10 2.22 3.56
C LEU A 59 4.05 2.32 4.75
N ASP A 60 5.27 2.81 4.46
CA ASP A 60 6.17 3.37 5.48
C ASP A 60 5.82 4.82 5.78
N HIS A 61 6.02 5.23 7.03
CA HIS A 61 5.91 6.62 7.46
C HIS A 61 7.14 7.44 7.05
N ASP A 62 8.34 6.87 7.20
CA ASP A 62 9.60 7.60 7.15
C ASP A 62 10.25 7.51 5.77
N LEU A 63 9.82 8.35 4.83
CA LEU A 63 10.16 8.28 3.40
C LEU A 63 11.28 9.26 2.97
N GLN A 64 12.29 9.47 3.81
CA GLN A 64 13.32 10.52 3.64
C GLN A 64 14.66 10.03 3.05
N GLN A 65 14.86 8.73 2.85
CA GLN A 65 16.09 8.15 2.30
C GLN A 65 16.22 8.35 0.79
N GLN A 66 15.09 8.38 0.06
CA GLN A 66 15.08 8.54 -1.39
C GLN A 66 14.13 9.64 -1.83
N ILE A 67 14.60 10.86 -1.71
CA ILE A 67 13.83 12.06 -2.05
C ILE A 67 14.05 12.39 -3.54
N ALA A 68 12.97 12.57 -4.31
CA ALA A 68 13.09 12.87 -5.74
C ALA A 68 13.39 14.34 -6.03
N ASN A 69 13.06 15.25 -5.11
CA ASN A 69 13.37 16.68 -5.19
C ASN A 69 13.56 17.30 -3.79
N PRO A 70 14.31 18.40 -3.61
CA PRO A 70 14.51 19.00 -2.29
C PRO A 70 13.23 19.47 -1.59
N GLY A 71 12.16 19.79 -2.33
CA GLY A 71 10.87 20.19 -1.78
C GLY A 71 10.11 19.05 -1.09
N GLU A 72 10.45 17.80 -1.38
CA GLU A 72 9.87 16.61 -0.77
C GLU A 72 10.44 16.30 0.63
N LEU A 73 11.47 17.02 1.10
CA LEU A 73 12.04 16.87 2.45
C LEU A 73 11.01 17.06 3.58
N ALA A 74 9.96 17.82 3.32
CA ALA A 74 8.88 18.05 4.29
C ALA A 74 7.77 17.01 4.24
N LEU A 75 7.76 16.13 3.21
CA LEU A 75 6.71 15.13 3.03
C LEU A 75 7.02 13.86 3.81
N SER A 76 5.96 13.25 4.33
CA SER A 76 5.98 12.03 5.13
C SER A 76 4.90 11.05 4.66
N GLY A 77 4.87 9.85 5.24
CA GLY A 77 3.76 8.92 5.02
C GLY A 77 2.40 9.50 5.42
N MET A 78 2.33 10.49 6.32
CA MET A 78 1.07 11.17 6.65
C MET A 78 0.49 11.95 5.45
N ASP A 79 1.34 12.57 4.63
CA ASP A 79 0.91 13.30 3.43
C ASP A 79 0.37 12.34 2.36
N VAL A 80 1.00 11.15 2.28
CA VAL A 80 0.50 10.04 1.47
C VAL A 80 -0.86 9.57 1.97
N VAL A 81 -1.03 9.36 3.29
CA VAL A 81 -2.32 8.99 3.89
C VAL A 81 -3.40 10.02 3.57
N ASN A 82 -3.10 11.31 3.69
CA ASN A 82 -4.05 12.39 3.35
C ASN A 82 -4.50 12.30 1.89
N THR A 83 -3.62 11.91 0.98
CA THR A 83 -4.00 11.70 -0.43
C THR A 83 -4.82 10.42 -0.58
N LEU A 84 -4.38 9.32 0.04
CA LEU A 84 -5.01 8.01 -0.01
C LEU A 84 -6.49 8.08 0.41
N VAL A 85 -6.79 8.69 1.56
CA VAL A 85 -8.18 8.81 2.07
C VAL A 85 -9.12 9.60 1.18
N THR A 86 -8.59 10.39 0.23
CA THR A 86 -9.41 11.18 -0.71
C THR A 86 -9.55 10.54 -2.08
N ARG A 87 -8.75 9.52 -2.40
CA ARG A 87 -8.62 8.98 -3.77
C ARG A 87 -8.89 7.50 -3.89
N ILE A 88 -8.55 6.73 -2.88
CA ILE A 88 -8.65 5.27 -2.91
C ILE A 88 -9.88 4.83 -2.12
N SER A 89 -10.54 3.76 -2.58
CA SER A 89 -11.65 3.17 -1.85
C SER A 89 -11.17 2.64 -0.50
N TYR A 90 -11.95 2.85 0.56
CA TYR A 90 -11.68 2.31 1.89
C TYR A 90 -11.69 0.77 1.94
N GLU A 91 -12.26 0.13 0.91
CA GLU A 91 -12.29 -1.32 0.73
C GLU A 91 -10.93 -1.91 0.29
N ILE A 92 -9.96 -1.05 -0.04
CA ILE A 92 -8.60 -1.48 -0.33
C ILE A 92 -7.84 -1.60 1.01
N PRO A 93 -7.44 -2.82 1.42
CA PRO A 93 -6.73 -3.01 2.68
C PRO A 93 -5.36 -2.33 2.67
N VAL A 94 -4.98 -1.76 3.82
CA VAL A 94 -3.72 -1.04 4.02
C VAL A 94 -2.86 -1.74 5.07
N LEU A 95 -1.61 -2.03 4.72
CA LEU A 95 -0.56 -2.48 5.65
C LEU A 95 0.37 -1.31 5.99
N LEU A 96 0.45 -0.93 7.25
CA LEU A 96 1.44 0.00 7.76
C LEU A 96 2.63 -0.78 8.31
N HIS A 97 3.80 -0.58 7.70
CA HIS A 97 5.01 -1.36 8.03
C HIS A 97 6.15 -0.51 8.60
N SER A 98 5.88 0.70 9.09
CA SER A 98 6.94 1.63 9.51
C SER A 98 7.70 1.23 10.78
N ILE A 99 8.92 1.77 10.95
CA ILE A 99 9.69 1.70 12.19
C ILE A 99 9.24 2.75 13.23
N SER A 100 8.60 3.85 12.82
CA SER A 100 8.18 4.93 13.71
C SER A 100 6.85 4.61 14.39
N PRO A 101 6.80 4.30 15.70
CA PRO A 101 5.56 3.93 16.36
C PRO A 101 4.56 5.09 16.41
N ALA A 102 5.07 6.32 16.59
CA ALA A 102 4.25 7.53 16.57
C ALA A 102 3.67 7.81 15.17
N GLY A 103 4.48 7.59 14.12
CA GLY A 103 4.04 7.70 12.73
C GLY A 103 2.94 6.70 12.40
N VAL A 104 3.14 5.42 12.72
CA VAL A 104 2.13 4.35 12.56
C VAL A 104 0.85 4.70 13.30
N ALA A 105 0.93 5.08 14.58
CA ALA A 105 -0.25 5.41 15.39
C ALA A 105 -1.07 6.55 14.78
N SER A 106 -0.39 7.56 14.23
CA SER A 106 -1.04 8.72 13.61
C SER A 106 -1.69 8.34 12.28
N MET A 107 -0.98 7.61 11.41
CA MET A 107 -1.50 7.14 10.11
C MET A 107 -2.68 6.20 10.30
N ARG A 108 -2.56 5.22 11.21
CA ARG A 108 -3.61 4.27 11.54
C ARG A 108 -4.88 4.97 11.97
N ARG A 109 -4.80 5.91 12.93
CA ARG A 109 -5.95 6.68 13.41
C ARG A 109 -6.67 7.39 12.26
N LYS A 110 -5.90 7.99 11.34
CA LYS A 110 -6.45 8.74 10.21
C LYS A 110 -7.15 7.83 9.19
N LEU A 111 -6.55 6.70 8.87
CA LEU A 111 -7.10 5.70 7.96
C LEU A 111 -8.35 5.03 8.54
N GLU A 112 -8.31 4.59 9.79
CA GLU A 112 -9.47 3.98 10.48
C GLU A 112 -10.63 4.98 10.62
N ALA A 113 -10.35 6.26 10.88
CA ALA A 113 -11.38 7.31 10.89
C ALA A 113 -12.02 7.54 9.51
N ALA A 114 -11.37 7.11 8.43
CA ALA A 114 -11.88 7.09 7.06
C ALA A 114 -12.39 5.70 6.65
N SER A 115 -12.61 4.80 7.62
CA SER A 115 -13.16 3.44 7.44
C SER A 115 -12.28 2.45 6.67
N PHE A 116 -10.99 2.73 6.50
CA PHE A 116 -10.07 1.75 5.90
C PHE A 116 -9.87 0.55 6.82
N ASP A 117 -9.72 -0.62 6.22
CA ASP A 117 -9.15 -1.78 6.90
C ASP A 117 -7.63 -1.62 6.99
N VAL A 118 -7.11 -1.54 8.22
CA VAL A 118 -5.71 -1.20 8.50
C VAL A 118 -5.07 -2.29 9.34
N THR A 119 -4.09 -2.98 8.75
CA THR A 119 -3.15 -3.82 9.47
C THR A 119 -1.90 -3.01 9.78
N ALA A 120 -1.47 -2.97 11.04
CA ALA A 120 -0.26 -2.27 11.45
C ALA A 120 0.72 -3.24 12.10
N ILE A 121 1.88 -3.44 11.47
CA ILE A 121 2.94 -4.33 11.95
C ILE A 121 4.26 -3.57 11.83
N PRO A 122 4.96 -3.25 12.93
CA PRO A 122 6.24 -2.54 12.84
C PRO A 122 7.23 -3.28 11.94
N MET A 123 8.03 -2.56 11.12
CA MET A 123 8.96 -3.21 10.18
C MET A 123 9.87 -4.24 10.87
N THR A 124 10.31 -3.93 12.09
CA THR A 124 11.23 -4.76 12.88
C THR A 124 10.60 -6.07 13.36
N GLN A 125 9.28 -6.17 13.33
CA GLN A 125 8.51 -7.33 13.74
C GLN A 125 7.84 -8.04 12.56
N LEU A 126 7.78 -7.39 11.40
CA LEU A 126 7.14 -7.93 10.22
C LEU A 126 7.95 -9.11 9.67
N VAL A 127 7.34 -10.29 9.73
CA VAL A 127 7.90 -11.53 9.18
C VAL A 127 7.05 -12.05 8.02
N HIS A 128 7.67 -12.86 7.16
CA HIS A 128 7.02 -13.40 5.96
C HIS A 128 5.68 -14.10 6.26
N ALA A 129 5.57 -14.83 7.37
CA ALA A 129 4.33 -15.51 7.75
C ALA A 129 3.16 -14.54 7.99
N GLN A 130 3.39 -13.42 8.67
CA GLN A 130 2.37 -12.38 8.89
C GLN A 130 2.00 -11.69 7.58
N PHE A 131 3.02 -11.38 6.76
CA PHE A 131 2.79 -10.79 5.45
C PHE A 131 1.96 -11.69 4.55
N LYS A 132 2.20 -13.01 4.56
CA LYS A 132 1.40 -13.99 3.81
C LYS A 132 -0.06 -14.04 4.25
N LEU A 133 -0.34 -13.90 5.54
CA LEU A 133 -1.72 -13.85 6.04
C LEU A 133 -2.43 -12.62 5.46
N TRP A 134 -1.81 -11.45 5.58
CA TRP A 134 -2.36 -10.22 5.01
C TRP A 134 -2.56 -10.31 3.49
N LEU A 135 -1.62 -10.92 2.75
CA LEU A 135 -1.76 -11.16 1.31
C LEU A 135 -2.92 -12.10 0.96
N SER A 136 -3.21 -13.09 1.83
CA SER A 136 -4.36 -13.98 1.64
C SER A 136 -5.66 -13.20 1.65
N ASP A 137 -5.81 -12.31 2.64
CA ASP A 137 -7.01 -11.46 2.79
C ASP A 137 -7.14 -10.50 1.58
N VAL A 138 -6.01 -9.91 1.14
CA VAL A 138 -5.97 -9.05 -0.06
C VAL A 138 -6.45 -9.81 -1.31
N LEU A 139 -5.99 -11.05 -1.50
CA LEU A 139 -6.34 -11.87 -2.65
C LEU A 139 -7.80 -12.31 -2.63
N GLU A 140 -8.32 -12.66 -1.45
CA GLU A 140 -9.73 -12.99 -1.27
C GLU A 140 -10.62 -11.80 -1.67
N LEU A 141 -10.34 -10.61 -1.13
CA LEU A 141 -11.06 -9.39 -1.46
C LEU A 141 -10.96 -9.03 -2.95
N TRP A 142 -9.78 -9.21 -3.55
CA TRP A 142 -9.61 -9.00 -4.99
C TRP A 142 -10.49 -9.94 -5.82
N ASN A 143 -10.52 -11.23 -5.50
CA ASN A 143 -11.28 -12.22 -6.24
C ASN A 143 -12.79 -11.97 -6.15
N ILE A 144 -13.30 -11.63 -4.96
CA ILE A 144 -14.72 -11.27 -4.76
C ILE A 144 -15.11 -10.08 -5.66
N ARG A 145 -14.26 -9.03 -5.70
CA ARG A 145 -14.53 -7.86 -6.56
C ARG A 145 -14.49 -8.18 -8.05
N GLU A 146 -13.51 -8.99 -8.48
CA GLU A 146 -13.41 -9.43 -9.88
C GLU A 146 -14.61 -10.29 -10.30
N GLU A 147 -15.16 -11.09 -9.39
CA GLU A 147 -16.38 -11.87 -9.64
C GLU A 147 -17.59 -10.95 -9.82
N ILE A 148 -17.82 -10.02 -8.88
CA ILE A 148 -18.90 -9.02 -8.97
C ILE A 148 -18.79 -8.17 -10.24
N ALA A 149 -17.58 -7.77 -10.63
CA ALA A 149 -17.35 -6.96 -11.83
C ALA A 149 -17.60 -7.73 -13.14
N ARG A 150 -17.61 -9.06 -13.13
CA ARG A 150 -17.93 -9.89 -14.30
C ARG A 150 -19.42 -10.16 -14.44
N GLU A 151 -20.17 -10.08 -13.35
CA GLU A 151 -21.62 -10.29 -13.32
C GLU A 151 -22.42 -9.04 -13.70
N ASN A 152 -21.80 -7.86 -13.65
CA ASN A 152 -22.37 -6.57 -14.04
C ASN A 152 -21.88 -6.11 -15.42
#